data_AF-A0AAU2JDB9-F1
#
_entry.id   AF-A0AAU2JDB9-F1
#
_cell.length_a   1.000
_cell.length_b   1.000
_cell.length_c   1.000
_cell.angle_alpha   90.00
_cell.angle_beta   90.00
_cell.angle_gamma   90.00
#
_symmetry.space_group_name_H-M   'P 1'
#
loop_
_entity.id
_entity.type
_entity.pdbx_description
1 polymer ?
#
loop_
_entity_poly.entity_id
_entity_poly.type
_entity_poly.pdbx_seq_one_letter_code
_entity_poly.pdbx_strand_id
1 'polypeptide(L)'
;MRPERTDGTSGGGLLVPMAWMYAEYIADELLRTGDLMEPSTLEYRAGRDALALTIFLSDGGVADALPATRMDELRLLTAYGTAWRRWVCERLDALAAAPAPDGVRRGPDPDLALARVAWRWLEETELLAADLDAIGPAPWEPVDVEEDLEWPQDTAQVWTPAWQLGLPLGHLAIHLY
;
A
#
# COMPACT_ATOMS: atom_id res chain seq x y z
N MET A 1 -39.78 38.87 19.67
CA MET A 1 -38.77 37.80 19.65
C MET A 1 -37.96 37.94 18.36
N ARG A 2 -36.67 38.26 18.46
CA ARG A 2 -35.70 38.19 17.35
C ARG A 2 -34.86 36.93 17.58
N PRO A 3 -34.54 36.15 16.54
CA PRO A 3 -33.60 35.05 16.71
C PRO A 3 -32.20 35.63 16.93
N GLU A 4 -31.53 35.10 17.95
CA GLU A 4 -30.11 35.33 18.22
C GLU A 4 -29.30 34.83 17.03
N ARG A 5 -28.42 35.69 16.49
CA ARG A 5 -27.37 35.26 15.59
C ARG A 5 -26.31 34.53 16.42
N THR A 6 -26.30 33.22 16.34
CA THR A 6 -25.13 32.42 16.69
C THR A 6 -24.06 32.66 15.64
N ASP A 7 -23.20 33.66 15.87
CA ASP A 7 -21.89 33.75 15.21
C ASP A 7 -21.03 32.59 15.76
N GLY A 8 -21.20 31.42 15.13
CA GLY A 8 -20.44 30.23 15.41
C GLY A 8 -19.01 30.38 14.89
N THR A 9 -18.09 30.77 15.77
CA THR A 9 -16.66 30.57 15.57
C THR A 9 -16.37 29.07 15.65
N SER A 10 -16.07 28.40 14.53
CA SER A 10 -15.23 27.18 14.53
C SER A 10 -14.72 26.87 13.12
N GLY A 11 -13.77 27.68 12.63
CA GLY A 11 -13.05 27.43 11.37
C GLY A 11 -11.74 26.65 11.56
N GLY A 12 -11.69 25.77 12.57
CA GLY A 12 -10.55 24.91 12.89
C GLY A 12 -10.87 23.44 12.63
N GLY A 13 -11.67 23.13 11.60
CA GLY A 13 -11.99 21.76 11.24
C GLY A 13 -10.71 21.02 10.87
N LEU A 14 -10.33 20.02 11.67
CA LEU A 14 -9.31 19.03 11.29
C LEU A 14 -9.69 18.49 9.91
N LEU A 15 -8.84 18.73 8.92
CA LEU A 15 -9.03 18.17 7.59
C LEU A 15 -8.90 16.65 7.71
N VAL A 16 -9.98 15.92 7.44
CA VAL A 16 -10.00 14.46 7.43
C VAL A 16 -9.36 13.97 6.12
N PRO A 17 -8.35 13.10 6.16
CA PRO A 17 -7.65 12.60 4.97
C PRO A 17 -8.49 11.54 4.22
N MET A 18 -9.56 12.00 3.58
CA MET A 18 -10.53 11.10 2.95
C MET A 18 -9.96 10.32 1.75
N ALA A 19 -9.04 10.92 0.99
CA ALA A 19 -8.50 10.28 -0.20
C ALA A 19 -7.54 9.14 0.16
N TRP A 20 -6.70 9.33 1.17
CA TRP A 20 -5.82 8.29 1.70
C TRP A 20 -6.62 7.15 2.34
N MET A 21 -7.58 7.47 3.20
CA MET A 21 -8.43 6.45 3.86
C MET A 21 -9.20 5.61 2.83
N TYR A 22 -9.66 6.24 1.74
CA TYR A 22 -10.31 5.53 0.65
C TYR A 22 -9.34 4.59 -0.08
N ALA A 23 -8.12 5.06 -0.37
CA ALA A 23 -7.11 4.23 -1.01
C ALA A 23 -6.70 3.03 -0.14
N GLU A 24 -6.55 3.23 1.18
CA GLU A 24 -6.29 2.13 2.12
C GLU A 24 -7.43 1.12 2.16
N TYR A 25 -8.68 1.58 2.19
CA TYR A 25 -9.85 0.70 2.18
C TYR A 25 -9.88 -0.18 0.92
N ILE A 26 -9.70 0.42 -0.26
CA ILE A 26 -9.72 -0.33 -1.52
C ILE A 26 -8.54 -1.30 -1.61
N ALA A 27 -7.34 -0.89 -1.17
CA ALA A 27 -6.18 -1.77 -1.12
C ALA A 27 -6.38 -2.98 -0.21
N ASP A 28 -7.00 -2.76 0.96
CA ASP A 28 -7.32 -3.78 1.94
C ASP A 28 -8.37 -4.76 1.40
N GLU A 29 -9.41 -4.27 0.72
CA GLU A 29 -10.42 -5.12 0.07
C GLU A 29 -9.85 -5.98 -1.07
N LEU A 30 -8.95 -5.41 -1.89
CA LEU A 30 -8.25 -6.16 -2.95
C LEU A 30 -7.43 -7.32 -2.36
N LEU A 31 -6.66 -7.06 -1.29
CA LEU A 31 -5.84 -8.08 -0.65
C LEU A 31 -6.67 -9.16 0.05
N ARG A 32 -7.75 -8.78 0.73
CA ARG A 32 -8.65 -9.76 1.36
C ARG A 32 -9.30 -10.68 0.33
N THR A 33 -9.66 -10.14 -0.83
CA THR A 33 -10.25 -10.94 -1.90
C THR A 33 -9.24 -11.93 -2.47
N GLY A 34 -7.96 -11.54 -2.55
CA GLY A 34 -6.88 -12.41 -3.01
C GLY A 34 -6.44 -13.50 -2.01
N ASP A 35 -6.80 -13.36 -0.72
CA ASP A 35 -6.41 -14.26 0.39
C ASP A 35 -4.92 -14.67 0.37
N LEU A 36 -4.05 -13.72 0.02
CA LEU A 36 -2.64 -14.00 -0.25
C LEU A 36 -1.78 -14.10 1.02
N MET A 37 -2.15 -13.38 2.09
CA MET A 37 -1.42 -13.31 3.35
C MET A 37 -2.38 -13.06 4.51
N GLU A 38 -2.01 -13.50 5.71
CA GLU A 38 -2.78 -13.19 6.92
C GLU A 38 -2.74 -11.67 7.21
N PRO A 39 -3.87 -11.01 7.52
CA PRO A 39 -3.94 -9.55 7.73
C PRO A 39 -3.07 -8.98 8.86
N SER A 40 -2.59 -9.83 9.77
CA SER A 40 -1.74 -9.47 10.91
C SER A 40 -0.25 -9.34 10.53
N THR A 41 0.13 -9.78 9.33
CA THR A 41 1.53 -9.88 8.88
C THR A 41 2.09 -8.57 8.34
N LEU A 42 3.43 -8.43 8.36
CA LEU A 42 4.09 -7.24 7.82
C LEU A 42 4.05 -7.23 6.29
N GLU A 43 4.02 -8.41 5.68
CA GLU A 43 3.88 -8.66 4.25
C GLU A 43 2.52 -8.18 3.76
N TYR A 44 1.44 -8.51 4.48
CA TYR A 44 0.11 -7.98 4.19
C TYR A 44 0.09 -6.46 4.24
N ARG A 45 0.67 -5.87 5.29
CA ARG A 45 0.81 -4.41 5.38
C ARG A 45 1.62 -3.83 4.22
N ALA A 46 2.71 -4.48 3.82
CA ALA A 46 3.54 -4.03 2.71
C ALA A 46 2.75 -4.03 1.39
N GLY A 47 1.96 -5.08 1.12
CA GLY A 47 1.07 -5.12 -0.03
C GLY A 47 0.02 -4.02 0.02
N ARG A 48 -0.61 -3.84 1.19
CA ARG A 48 -1.69 -2.87 1.37
C ARG A 48 -1.19 -1.45 1.17
N ASP A 49 -0.08 -1.10 1.82
CA ASP A 49 0.50 0.24 1.75
C ASP A 49 1.03 0.53 0.32
N ALA A 50 1.58 -0.47 -0.39
CA ALA A 50 2.01 -0.34 -1.79
C ALA A 50 0.81 -0.13 -2.75
N LEU A 51 -0.28 -0.88 -2.57
CA LEU A 51 -1.52 -0.71 -3.33
C LEU A 51 -2.17 0.64 -3.03
N ALA A 52 -2.29 1.02 -1.75
CA ALA A 52 -2.88 2.28 -1.33
C ALA A 52 -2.11 3.46 -1.94
N LEU A 53 -0.78 3.44 -1.91
CA LEU A 53 0.05 4.43 -2.59
C LEU A 53 -0.22 4.47 -4.09
N THR A 54 -0.31 3.30 -4.73
CA THR A 54 -0.56 3.25 -6.17
C THR A 54 -1.93 3.84 -6.51
N ILE A 55 -2.98 3.48 -5.78
CA ILE A 55 -4.35 3.98 -5.97
C ILE A 55 -4.40 5.49 -5.73
N PHE A 56 -3.89 5.95 -4.58
CA PHE A 56 -3.86 7.37 -4.19
C PHE A 56 -3.11 8.22 -5.20
N LEU A 57 -1.94 7.74 -5.65
CA LEU A 57 -1.10 8.46 -6.59
C LEU A 57 -1.55 8.29 -8.05
N SER A 58 -2.44 7.37 -8.40
CA SER A 58 -2.90 7.23 -9.80
C SER A 58 -3.95 8.26 -10.17
N ASP A 59 -4.86 8.62 -9.26
CA ASP A 59 -5.80 9.75 -9.42
C ASP A 59 -6.60 9.91 -8.11
N GLY A 60 -6.68 11.12 -7.56
CA GLY A 60 -7.23 11.39 -6.21
C GLY A 60 -8.77 11.42 -6.11
N GLY A 61 -9.47 10.95 -7.15
CA GLY A 61 -10.93 10.95 -7.23
C GLY A 61 -11.53 9.63 -6.75
N VAL A 62 -12.29 9.69 -5.67
CA VAL A 62 -13.08 8.57 -5.13
C VAL A 62 -14.11 8.13 -6.17
N ALA A 63 -13.82 7.04 -6.88
CA ALA A 63 -14.82 6.33 -7.69
C ALA A 63 -15.30 5.12 -6.90
N ASP A 64 -16.60 5.02 -6.60
CA ASP A 64 -17.25 4.00 -5.75
C ASP A 64 -16.94 2.54 -6.13
N ALA A 65 -16.46 2.29 -7.36
CA ALA A 65 -15.94 0.99 -7.80
C ALA A 65 -14.78 1.22 -8.76
N LEU A 66 -13.75 0.35 -8.74
CA LEU A 66 -12.64 0.37 -9.69
C LEU A 66 -13.12 -0.13 -11.06
N PRO A 67 -13.26 0.72 -12.10
CA PRO A 67 -13.62 0.26 -13.44
C PRO A 67 -12.54 -0.68 -13.99
N ALA A 68 -12.87 -1.57 -14.92
CA ALA A 68 -11.91 -2.49 -15.54
C ALA A 68 -10.67 -1.75 -16.13
N THR A 69 -10.88 -0.57 -16.71
CA THR A 69 -9.79 0.28 -17.23
C THR A 69 -8.84 0.77 -16.14
N ARG A 70 -9.34 0.98 -14.92
CA ARG A 70 -8.53 1.37 -13.75
C ARG A 70 -7.74 0.18 -13.21
N MET A 71 -8.32 -1.03 -13.26
CA MET A 71 -7.58 -2.26 -12.91
C MET A 71 -6.41 -2.49 -13.86
N ASP A 72 -6.60 -2.29 -15.16
CA ASP A 72 -5.51 -2.43 -16.14
C ASP A 72 -4.39 -1.40 -15.93
N GLU A 73 -4.75 -0.16 -15.54
CA GLU A 73 -3.78 0.86 -15.14
C GLU A 73 -2.96 0.42 -13.91
N LEU A 74 -3.63 -0.07 -12.87
CA LEU A 74 -2.97 -0.56 -11.67
C LEU A 74 -2.05 -1.76 -11.97
N ARG A 75 -2.46 -2.69 -12.85
CA ARG A 75 -1.61 -3.80 -13.30
C ARG A 75 -0.33 -3.31 -13.97
N LEU A 76 -0.44 -2.32 -14.85
CA LEU A 76 0.71 -1.76 -15.55
C LEU A 76 1.67 -1.05 -14.59
N LEU A 77 1.14 -0.28 -13.63
CA LEU A 77 1.95 0.44 -12.64
C LEU A 77 2.67 -0.49 -11.67
N THR A 78 2.05 -1.61 -11.31
CA THR A 78 2.60 -2.56 -10.33
C THR A 78 3.50 -3.64 -10.93
N ALA A 79 3.60 -3.72 -12.27
CA ALA A 79 4.36 -4.77 -12.95
C ALA A 79 5.89 -4.70 -12.74
N TYR A 80 6.44 -3.51 -12.46
CA TYR A 80 7.90 -3.31 -12.44
C TYR A 80 8.36 -2.51 -11.21
N GLY A 81 9.00 -3.18 -10.25
CA GLY A 81 9.37 -2.61 -8.95
C GLY A 81 10.23 -1.34 -8.99
N THR A 82 11.32 -1.33 -9.76
CA THR A 82 12.22 -0.17 -9.83
C THR A 82 11.56 1.04 -10.51
N ALA A 83 10.76 0.79 -11.55
CA ALA A 83 9.99 1.83 -12.23
C ALA A 83 8.89 2.39 -11.32
N TRP A 84 8.21 1.52 -10.58
CA TRP A 84 7.18 1.89 -9.61
C TRP A 84 7.75 2.75 -8.48
N ARG A 85 8.88 2.36 -7.87
CA ARG A 85 9.54 3.16 -6.81
C ARG A 85 9.86 4.58 -7.31
N ARG A 86 10.46 4.69 -8.50
CA ARG A 86 10.78 6.00 -9.10
C ARG A 86 9.50 6.83 -9.32
N TRP A 87 8.46 6.21 -9.85
CA TRP A 87 7.16 6.86 -10.08
C TRP A 87 6.53 7.35 -8.77
N VAL A 88 6.56 6.56 -7.68
CA VAL A 88 6.05 6.97 -6.37
C VAL A 88 6.76 8.22 -5.86
N CYS A 89 8.09 8.23 -5.88
CA CYS A 89 8.87 9.39 -5.45
C CYS A 89 8.52 10.64 -6.28
N GLU A 90 8.52 10.51 -7.62
CA GLU A 90 8.17 11.61 -8.53
C GLU A 90 6.77 12.18 -8.26
N ARG A 91 5.78 11.31 -7.99
CA ARG A 91 4.39 11.74 -7.71
C ARG A 91 4.25 12.39 -6.34
N LEU A 92 4.90 11.87 -5.31
CA LEU A 92 4.90 12.46 -3.96
C LEU A 92 5.57 13.84 -3.93
N ASP A 93 6.62 14.02 -4.72
CA ASP A 93 7.29 15.32 -4.86
C ASP A 93 6.45 16.31 -5.66
N ALA A 94 5.83 15.86 -6.75
CA ALA A 94 4.94 16.69 -7.56
C ALA A 94 3.73 17.21 -6.75
N LEU A 95 3.11 16.35 -5.93
CA LEU A 95 1.99 16.74 -5.07
C LEU A 95 2.41 17.72 -3.98
N ALA A 96 3.61 17.57 -3.43
CA ALA A 96 4.12 18.49 -2.40
C ALA A 96 4.50 19.87 -2.95
N ALA A 97 4.91 19.93 -4.21
CA ALA A 97 5.23 21.17 -4.90
C ALA A 97 3.98 21.89 -5.46
N ALA A 98 2.83 21.22 -5.49
CA ALA A 98 1.60 21.77 -6.06
C ALA A 98 1.11 22.98 -5.23
N PRO A 99 0.81 24.13 -5.87
CA PRO A 99 0.26 25.27 -5.17
C PRO A 99 -1.15 24.94 -4.64
N ALA A 100 -1.47 25.45 -3.44
CA ALA A 100 -2.80 25.28 -2.89
C ALA A 100 -3.86 25.88 -3.84
N PRO A 101 -4.94 25.15 -4.17
CA PRO A 101 -6.04 25.72 -4.91
C PRO A 101 -6.61 26.90 -4.08
N ASP A 102 -6.78 28.05 -4.74
CA ASP A 102 -7.39 29.29 -4.22
C ASP A 102 -6.55 30.21 -3.31
N GLY A 103 -5.23 30.08 -3.23
CA GLY A 103 -4.36 31.10 -2.59
C GLY A 103 -4.58 31.28 -1.08
N VAL A 104 -5.47 30.49 -0.48
CA VAL A 104 -5.59 30.32 0.98
C VAL A 104 -4.44 29.44 1.42
N ARG A 105 -3.71 29.87 2.45
CA ARG A 105 -2.61 29.11 3.04
C ARG A 105 -3.17 27.84 3.70
N ARG A 106 -3.39 26.79 2.91
CA ARG A 106 -3.76 25.47 3.42
C ARG A 106 -2.59 24.97 4.26
N GLY A 107 -2.89 24.43 5.44
CA GLY A 107 -1.90 23.65 6.19
C GLY A 107 -1.39 22.47 5.35
N PRO A 108 -0.38 21.72 5.84
CA PRO A 108 0.09 20.53 5.14
C PRO A 108 -1.09 19.60 4.81
N ASP A 109 -1.14 19.12 3.58
CA ASP A 109 -2.18 18.20 3.11
C ASP A 109 -2.13 16.90 3.95
N PRO A 110 -3.19 16.57 4.70
CA PRO A 110 -3.19 15.42 5.59
C PRO A 110 -3.14 14.09 4.83
N ASP A 111 -3.71 14.02 3.62
CA ASP A 111 -3.67 12.82 2.78
C ASP A 111 -2.24 12.56 2.32
N LEU A 112 -1.55 13.61 1.85
CA LEU A 112 -0.15 13.52 1.44
C LEU A 112 0.78 13.19 2.61
N ALA A 113 0.47 13.69 3.82
CA ALA A 113 1.24 13.37 5.02
C ALA A 113 1.17 11.87 5.35
N LEU A 114 0.00 11.26 5.27
CA LEU A 114 -0.17 9.82 5.48
C LEU A 114 0.50 8.99 4.38
N ALA A 115 0.34 9.38 3.11
CA ALA A 115 1.03 8.73 1.99
C ALA A 115 2.56 8.73 2.17
N ARG A 116 3.14 9.83 2.66
CA ARG A 116 4.58 9.92 2.96
C ARG A 116 5.00 9.06 4.17
N VAL A 117 4.13 8.88 5.15
CA VAL A 117 4.39 7.95 6.26
C VAL A 117 4.43 6.51 5.74
N ALA A 118 3.46 6.13 4.90
CA ALA A 118 3.41 4.81 4.29
C ALA A 118 4.63 4.55 3.38
N TRP A 119 5.00 5.51 2.53
CA TRP A 119 6.19 5.39 1.68
C TRP A 119 7.48 5.20 2.49
N ARG A 120 7.69 6.03 3.52
CA ARG A 120 8.86 5.88 4.39
C ARG A 120 8.88 4.53 5.09
N TRP A 121 7.74 4.07 5.59
CA TRP A 121 7.67 2.74 6.21
C TRP A 121 8.06 1.64 5.22
N LEU A 122 7.59 1.71 3.98
CA LEU A 122 7.93 0.74 2.93
C LEU A 122 9.41 0.77 2.51
N GLU A 123 10.03 1.96 2.51
CA GLU A 123 11.42 2.16 2.12
C GLU A 123 12.40 1.79 3.24
N GLU A 124 12.07 2.12 4.49
CA GLU A 124 12.95 1.99 5.65
C GLU A 124 12.80 0.63 6.36
N THR A 125 11.66 -0.05 6.20
CA THR A 125 11.44 -1.37 6.82
C THR A 125 12.02 -2.44 5.92
N GLU A 126 12.94 -3.23 6.44
CA GLU A 126 13.43 -4.44 5.78
C GLU A 126 12.57 -5.64 6.21
N LEU A 127 12.10 -6.39 5.23
CA LEU A 127 11.48 -7.68 5.40
C LEU A 127 12.47 -8.74 4.92
N LEU A 128 12.49 -9.87 5.63
CA LEU A 128 13.15 -11.06 5.14
C LEU A 128 12.46 -11.41 3.81
N ALA A 129 13.20 -11.42 2.71
CA ALA A 129 12.68 -11.91 1.44
C ALA A 129 12.25 -13.35 1.72
N ALA A 130 10.94 -13.56 1.81
CA ALA A 130 10.40 -14.85 2.17
C ALA A 130 11.00 -15.88 1.22
N ASP A 131 11.50 -16.97 1.79
CA ASP A 131 11.52 -18.22 1.07
C ASP A 131 10.04 -18.55 0.82
N LEU A 132 9.52 -18.13 -0.34
CA LEU A 132 8.10 -18.29 -0.70
C LEU A 132 7.68 -19.77 -0.69
N ASP A 133 8.64 -20.69 -0.58
CA ASP A 133 8.45 -22.12 -0.31
C ASP A 133 7.76 -22.40 1.04
N ALA A 134 7.71 -21.43 1.97
CA ALA A 134 6.95 -21.54 3.21
C ALA A 134 5.44 -21.23 3.05
N ILE A 135 5.01 -20.70 1.90
CA ILE A 135 3.62 -20.27 1.62
C ILE A 135 2.82 -21.38 0.87
N GLY A 136 3.41 -22.56 0.67
CA GLY A 136 2.68 -23.76 0.24
C GLY A 136 1.96 -24.45 1.41
N PRO A 137 0.90 -25.26 1.17
CA PRO A 137 0.41 -26.18 2.20
C PRO A 137 1.59 -26.98 2.73
N ALA A 138 1.67 -27.14 4.06
CA ALA A 138 2.77 -27.83 4.73
C ALA A 138 3.21 -29.06 3.92
N PRO A 139 4.53 -29.25 3.68
CA PRO A 139 5.02 -30.43 2.99
C PRO A 139 4.41 -31.63 3.68
N TRP A 140 3.67 -32.43 2.93
CA TRP A 140 2.99 -33.61 3.43
C TRP A 140 4.05 -34.43 4.16
N GLU A 141 3.88 -34.65 5.48
CA GLU A 141 4.87 -35.34 6.30
C GLU A 141 5.34 -36.60 5.56
N PRO A 142 6.61 -36.69 5.16
CA PRO A 142 7.11 -37.90 4.57
C PRO A 142 7.17 -38.93 5.70
N VAL A 143 6.33 -39.96 5.55
CA VAL A 143 6.40 -41.18 6.34
C VAL A 143 7.81 -41.74 6.20
N ASP A 144 8.52 -41.78 7.34
CA ASP A 144 9.76 -42.51 7.64
C ASP A 144 10.55 -43.03 6.45
N VAL A 145 11.54 -42.24 6.00
CA VAL A 145 12.73 -42.80 5.35
C VAL A 145 13.96 -42.15 5.98
N GLU A 146 14.62 -42.92 6.84
CA GLU A 146 15.98 -42.66 7.33
C GLU A 146 16.91 -42.46 6.13
N GLU A 147 17.60 -41.32 6.05
CA GLU A 147 19.00 -41.21 5.58
C GLU A 147 19.49 -39.74 5.63
N ASP A 148 20.69 -39.58 6.21
CA ASP A 148 21.44 -38.35 6.42
C ASP A 148 21.65 -37.53 5.14
N LEU A 149 20.73 -36.60 4.84
CA LEU A 149 20.96 -35.50 3.92
C LEU A 149 20.89 -34.20 4.71
N GLU A 150 22.00 -33.86 5.34
CA GLU A 150 22.28 -32.53 5.87
C GLU A 150 22.38 -31.56 4.67
N TRP A 151 21.21 -31.15 4.16
CA TRP A 151 21.11 -30.06 3.20
C TRP A 151 21.68 -28.83 3.88
N PRO A 152 22.60 -28.06 3.26
CA PRO A 152 23.09 -26.84 3.89
C PRO A 152 21.90 -25.87 4.01
N GLN A 153 21.31 -25.80 5.20
CA GLN A 153 20.28 -24.84 5.61
C GLN A 153 20.89 -23.45 5.81
N ASP A 154 21.81 -23.07 4.94
CA ASP A 154 22.34 -21.71 4.86
C ASP A 154 21.76 -21.07 3.61
N THR A 155 20.42 -21.04 3.54
CA THR A 155 19.72 -20.14 2.63
C THR A 155 20.00 -18.74 3.16
N ALA A 156 20.99 -18.07 2.54
CA ALA A 156 21.41 -16.74 2.91
C ALA A 156 20.17 -15.84 3.05
N GLN A 157 19.87 -15.42 4.28
CA GLN A 157 18.72 -14.57 4.59
C GLN A 157 18.89 -13.23 3.86
N VAL A 158 18.12 -13.03 2.79
CA VAL A 158 18.17 -11.79 2.02
C VAL A 158 17.16 -10.82 2.64
N TRP A 159 17.65 -9.75 3.24
CA TRP A 159 16.82 -8.65 3.71
C TRP A 159 16.56 -7.68 2.58
N THR A 160 15.29 -7.32 2.38
CA THR A 160 14.87 -6.42 1.32
C THR A 160 13.90 -5.37 1.84
N PRO A 161 13.90 -4.15 1.30
CA PRO A 161 12.89 -3.16 1.64
C PRO A 161 11.48 -3.70 1.42
N ALA A 162 10.55 -3.38 2.32
CA ALA A 162 9.19 -3.91 2.32
C ALA A 162 8.45 -3.69 1.00
N TRP A 163 8.72 -2.60 0.29
CA TRP A 163 8.11 -2.38 -1.05
C TRP A 163 8.49 -3.44 -2.09
N GLN A 164 9.66 -4.09 -1.97
CA GLN A 164 10.09 -5.12 -2.92
C GLN A 164 9.24 -6.38 -2.83
N LEU A 165 8.71 -6.68 -1.64
CA LEU A 165 7.78 -7.79 -1.41
C LEU A 165 6.32 -7.35 -1.54
N GLY A 166 5.99 -6.18 -1.00
CA GLY A 166 4.64 -5.63 -1.02
C GLY A 166 4.12 -5.37 -2.44
N LEU A 167 4.97 -4.90 -3.35
CA LEU A 167 4.52 -4.59 -4.71
C LEU A 167 4.08 -5.84 -5.50
N PRO A 168 4.86 -6.94 -5.58
CA PRO A 168 4.39 -8.20 -6.15
C PRO A 168 3.10 -8.72 -5.50
N LEU A 169 2.99 -8.61 -4.17
CA LEU A 169 1.78 -9.03 -3.45
C LEU A 169 0.56 -8.22 -3.91
N GLY A 170 0.71 -6.90 -4.00
CA GLY A 170 -0.32 -6.02 -4.53
C GLY A 170 -0.68 -6.32 -5.99
N HIS A 171 0.33 -6.59 -6.83
CA HIS A 171 0.13 -6.97 -8.22
C HIS A 171 -0.71 -8.24 -8.35
N LEU A 172 -0.41 -9.27 -7.55
CA LEU A 172 -1.18 -10.52 -7.52
C LEU A 172 -2.62 -10.29 -7.06
N ALA A 173 -2.84 -9.46 -6.03
CA ALA A 173 -4.19 -9.13 -5.56
C ALA A 173 -5.05 -8.50 -6.68
N ILE A 174 -4.46 -7.64 -7.52
CA ILE A 174 -5.14 -7.03 -8.67
C ILE A 174 -5.51 -8.07 -9.76
N HIS A 175 -4.77 -9.17 -9.87
CA HIS A 175 -5.09 -10.26 -10.81
C HIS A 175 -6.15 -11.22 -10.28
N LEU A 176 -6.27 -11.36 -8.96
CA LEU A 176 -7.23 -12.27 -8.33
C LEU A 176 -8.62 -11.66 -8.11
N TYR A 177 -8.72 -10.33 -8.16
CA TYR A 177 -9.98 -9.57 -8.12
C TYR A 177 -10.64 -9.49 -9.50
#